data_AF-A0A2H1JI37-F1
#
_entry.id   AF-A0A2H1JI37-F1
#
_cell.length_a   1.000
_cell.length_b   1.000
_cell.length_c   1.000
_cell.angle_alpha   90.00
_cell.angle_beta   90.00
_cell.angle_gamma   90.00
#
_symmetry.space_group_name_H-M   'P 1'
#
loop_
_entity.id
_entity.type
_entity.pdbx_description
1 polymer ?
#
loop_
_entity_poly.entity_id
_entity_poly.type
_entity_poly.pdbx_seq_one_letter_code
_entity_poly.pdbx_strand_id
1 'polypeptide(L)'
;MLGTLERREPISYRIAAGLLTGTQSQLLFIRQMMEHFVEGAAAVDIDDQISFIKAMCETGESARYGYRPRDRAAQEFAESVAEHARRQFDDSRSTLAAVKDGLRRYARTVLTDQVNESTELGRIQKVVTRFVGQWEWCVELQRADAQPTIFLEFGPTAAVENGRVADPLDAPDYSRIFLTLQDARRDGIALIIETEVSLGEIIEGLSRDDVRLRDAVLAMTAEV
;
A
#
# COMPACT_ATOMS: atom_id res chain seq x y z
N MET A 1 38.36 -35.04 -50.01
CA MET A 1 37.84 -35.67 -48.78
C MET A 1 38.33 -34.79 -47.63
N LEU A 2 37.44 -33.92 -47.13
CA LEU A 2 37.65 -33.00 -45.99
C LEU A 2 38.07 -33.81 -44.73
N GLY A 3 38.82 -33.32 -43.76
CA GLY A 3 39.17 -31.96 -43.35
C GLY A 3 39.12 -31.89 -41.82
N THR A 4 40.30 -32.00 -41.20
CA THR A 4 40.82 -31.40 -39.95
C THR A 4 39.96 -31.25 -38.68
N LEU A 5 40.52 -31.72 -37.56
CA LEU A 5 40.10 -31.45 -36.17
C LEU A 5 40.14 -29.95 -35.84
N GLU A 6 39.07 -29.44 -35.22
CA GLU A 6 39.10 -28.19 -34.46
C GLU A 6 38.41 -28.29 -33.09
N ARG A 7 38.86 -27.40 -32.23
CA ARG A 7 38.94 -27.44 -30.77
C ARG A 7 37.61 -27.14 -30.07
N ARG A 8 37.47 -27.69 -28.87
CA ARG A 8 36.56 -27.19 -27.82
C ARG A 8 37.08 -25.86 -27.27
N GLU A 9 36.18 -24.88 -27.10
CA GLU A 9 36.15 -23.81 -26.07
C GLU A 9 34.77 -23.09 -26.12
N PRO A 10 34.36 -22.35 -25.06
CA PRO A 10 32.99 -22.42 -24.51
C PRO A 10 32.11 -21.15 -24.65
N ILE A 11 30.85 -21.32 -24.22
CA ILE A 11 29.90 -20.37 -23.59
C ILE A 11 30.02 -18.89 -24.01
N SER A 12 29.01 -18.38 -24.71
CA SER A 12 28.37 -17.08 -24.44
C SER A 12 27.22 -16.83 -25.40
N TYR A 13 25.99 -17.08 -24.97
CA TYR A 13 24.88 -16.24 -25.41
C TYR A 13 24.11 -15.74 -24.20
N ARG A 14 24.17 -14.42 -24.07
CA ARG A 14 23.72 -13.59 -22.97
C ARG A 14 22.21 -13.73 -22.83
N ILE A 15 21.74 -14.36 -21.75
CA ILE A 15 20.41 -14.05 -21.23
C ILE A 15 20.55 -12.68 -20.60
N ALA A 16 20.09 -11.66 -21.34
CA ALA A 16 19.85 -10.34 -20.81
C ALA A 16 18.66 -10.40 -19.84
N ALA A 17 18.84 -11.04 -18.69
CA ALA A 17 18.02 -10.83 -17.50
C ALA A 17 18.74 -9.77 -16.65
N GLY A 18 18.85 -8.58 -17.23
CA GLY A 18 19.33 -7.41 -16.51
C GLY A 18 18.21 -6.90 -15.62
N LEU A 19 18.43 -6.99 -14.30
CA LEU A 19 17.91 -6.04 -13.32
C LEU A 19 16.37 -5.91 -13.22
N LEU A 20 15.67 -7.01 -12.97
CA LEU A 20 14.49 -6.92 -12.11
C LEU A 20 14.99 -7.14 -10.68
N THR A 21 15.18 -6.02 -9.98
CA THR A 21 15.56 -5.98 -8.56
C THR A 21 14.65 -6.91 -7.77
N GLY A 22 15.25 -7.75 -6.91
CA GLY A 22 14.58 -8.87 -6.22
C GLY A 22 13.29 -8.52 -5.46
N THR A 23 12.96 -7.24 -5.28
CA THR A 23 11.72 -6.75 -4.67
C THR A 23 10.48 -6.89 -5.56
N GLN A 24 10.58 -6.72 -6.88
CA GLN A 24 9.40 -6.76 -7.78
C GLN A 24 8.88 -8.18 -8.03
N SER A 25 9.78 -9.16 -8.18
CA SER A 25 9.41 -10.57 -8.36
C SER A 25 8.82 -11.18 -7.07
N GLN A 26 9.29 -10.74 -5.91
CA GLN A 26 8.80 -11.18 -4.59
C GLN A 26 7.38 -10.65 -4.30
N LEU A 27 7.10 -9.38 -4.65
CA LEU A 27 5.78 -8.78 -4.51
C LEU A 27 4.73 -9.45 -5.41
N LEU A 28 5.10 -9.79 -6.65
CA LEU A 28 4.24 -10.52 -7.57
C LEU A 28 3.89 -11.92 -7.02
N PHE A 29 4.86 -12.62 -6.43
CA PHE A 29 4.69 -13.96 -5.88
C PHE A 29 3.80 -13.96 -4.62
N ILE A 30 4.00 -13.04 -3.68
CA ILE A 30 3.14 -12.92 -2.49
C ILE A 30 1.71 -12.55 -2.90
N ARG A 31 1.54 -11.66 -3.90
CA ARG A 31 0.22 -11.29 -4.42
C ARG A 31 -0.51 -12.50 -5.02
N GLN A 32 0.17 -13.30 -5.84
CA GLN A 32 -0.40 -14.55 -6.38
C GLN A 32 -0.73 -15.55 -5.27
N MET A 33 0.10 -15.68 -4.24
CA MET A 33 -0.21 -16.53 -3.08
C MET A 33 -1.43 -16.01 -2.30
N MET A 34 -1.59 -14.69 -2.16
CA MET A 34 -2.76 -14.10 -1.49
C MET A 34 -4.04 -14.24 -2.31
N GLU A 35 -3.97 -14.01 -3.63
CA GLU A 35 -5.11 -14.15 -4.54
C GLU A 35 -5.59 -15.60 -4.65
N HIS A 36 -4.70 -16.60 -4.51
CA HIS A 36 -5.01 -18.02 -4.71
C HIS A 36 -5.08 -18.89 -3.45
N PHE A 37 -4.62 -18.42 -2.28
CA PHE A 37 -4.58 -19.24 -1.05
C PHE A 37 -5.17 -18.58 0.21
N VAL A 38 -5.83 -17.42 0.08
CA VAL A 38 -6.52 -16.74 1.20
C VAL A 38 -7.97 -17.23 1.39
N GLU A 39 -8.55 -17.97 0.44
CA GLU A 39 -9.77 -18.76 0.69
C GLU A 39 -9.39 -20.05 1.44
N GLY A 40 -9.53 -20.01 2.77
CA GLY A 40 -8.94 -20.99 3.67
C GLY A 40 -9.28 -22.45 3.37
N ALA A 41 -8.29 -23.35 3.48
CA ALA A 41 -8.37 -24.81 3.50
C ALA A 41 -9.39 -25.50 2.55
N ALA A 42 -9.84 -24.83 1.49
CA ALA A 42 -10.68 -25.42 0.48
C ALA A 42 -9.80 -26.31 -0.42
N ALA A 43 -10.41 -27.32 -1.05
CA ALA A 43 -9.73 -28.15 -2.01
C ALA A 43 -9.24 -27.26 -3.17
N VAL A 44 -7.92 -27.11 -3.29
CA VAL A 44 -7.27 -26.35 -4.37
C VAL A 44 -7.66 -26.99 -5.70
N ASP A 45 -8.36 -26.23 -6.55
CA ASP A 45 -8.76 -26.67 -7.89
C ASP A 45 -7.52 -26.90 -8.78
N ILE A 46 -7.66 -27.70 -9.83
CA ILE A 46 -6.64 -27.92 -10.86
C ILE A 46 -6.19 -26.58 -11.46
N ASP A 47 -7.09 -25.62 -11.66
CA ASP A 47 -6.73 -24.30 -12.20
C ASP A 47 -5.81 -23.51 -11.24
N ASP A 48 -6.03 -23.60 -9.94
CA ASP A 48 -5.14 -23.01 -8.92
C ASP A 48 -3.79 -23.74 -8.86
N GLN A 49 -3.78 -25.07 -9.01
CA GLN A 49 -2.54 -25.85 -9.07
C GLN A 49 -1.71 -25.51 -10.31
N ILE A 50 -2.35 -25.34 -11.47
CA ILE A 50 -1.69 -24.92 -12.72
C ILE A 50 -1.14 -23.49 -12.56
N SER A 51 -1.90 -22.59 -11.96
CA SER A 51 -1.46 -21.22 -11.65
C SER A 51 -0.26 -21.21 -10.71
N PHE A 52 -0.26 -22.05 -9.67
CA PHE A 52 0.87 -22.22 -8.77
C PHE A 52 2.12 -22.75 -9.49
N ILE A 53 1.98 -23.77 -10.34
CA ILE A 53 3.10 -24.32 -11.15
C ILE A 53 3.67 -23.24 -12.07
N LYS A 54 2.81 -22.44 -12.69
CA LYS A 54 3.22 -21.30 -13.53
C LYS A 54 4.03 -20.29 -12.72
N ALA A 55 3.55 -19.89 -11.55
CA ALA A 55 4.26 -18.99 -10.64
C ALA A 55 5.63 -19.53 -10.23
N MET A 56 5.72 -20.82 -9.88
CA MET A 56 7.00 -21.49 -9.57
C MET A 56 7.98 -21.46 -10.74
N CYS A 57 7.50 -21.58 -11.97
CA CYS A 57 8.33 -21.46 -13.17
C CYS A 57 8.80 -20.02 -13.41
N GLU A 58 7.89 -19.05 -13.33
CA GLU A 58 8.16 -17.63 -13.62
C GLU A 58 9.09 -16.98 -12.60
N THR A 59 9.03 -17.42 -11.34
CA THR A 59 9.89 -16.93 -10.26
C THR A 59 11.25 -17.63 -10.16
N GLY A 60 11.49 -18.67 -10.97
CA GLY A 60 12.72 -19.47 -10.93
C GLY A 60 12.78 -20.51 -9.82
N GLU A 61 11.71 -20.70 -9.06
CA GLU A 61 11.62 -21.67 -7.94
C GLU A 61 11.33 -23.11 -8.41
N SER A 62 11.10 -23.33 -9.71
CA SER A 62 10.74 -24.63 -10.30
C SER A 62 11.80 -25.73 -10.10
N ALA A 63 13.06 -25.38 -9.88
CA ALA A 63 14.11 -26.35 -9.56
C ALA A 63 13.78 -27.21 -8.32
N ARG A 64 12.96 -26.68 -7.40
CA ARG A 64 12.53 -27.37 -6.17
C ARG A 64 11.74 -28.64 -6.43
N TYR A 65 11.05 -28.76 -7.56
CA TYR A 65 10.36 -30.01 -7.94
C TYR A 65 11.33 -31.19 -8.13
N GLY A 66 12.62 -30.91 -8.38
CA GLY A 66 13.67 -31.92 -8.48
C GLY A 66 14.27 -32.32 -7.13
N TYR A 67 14.02 -31.59 -6.04
CA TYR A 67 14.66 -31.82 -4.75
C TYR A 67 14.11 -33.05 -4.04
N ARG A 68 14.98 -33.72 -3.28
CA ARG A 68 14.64 -34.91 -2.48
C ARG A 68 15.28 -34.80 -1.10
N PRO A 69 14.59 -35.21 -0.02
CA PRO A 69 13.20 -35.71 0.03
C PRO A 69 12.15 -34.64 -0.29
N ARG A 70 11.03 -35.04 -0.91
CA ARG A 70 9.98 -34.10 -1.35
C ARG A 70 9.35 -33.32 -0.20
N ASP A 71 9.08 -34.00 0.91
CA ASP A 71 8.44 -33.38 2.09
C ASP A 71 9.34 -32.30 2.69
N ARG A 72 10.65 -32.55 2.74
CA ARG A 72 11.64 -31.57 3.19
C ARG A 72 11.70 -30.36 2.26
N ALA A 73 11.69 -30.57 0.94
CA ALA A 73 11.69 -29.48 -0.04
C ALA A 73 10.42 -28.62 0.06
N ALA A 74 9.26 -29.24 0.32
CA ALA A 74 8.00 -28.54 0.55
C ALA A 74 8.03 -27.73 1.86
N GLN A 75 8.58 -28.30 2.93
CA GLN A 75 8.76 -27.60 4.20
C GLN A 75 9.70 -26.40 4.08
N GLU A 76 10.88 -26.58 3.48
CA GLU A 76 11.85 -25.48 3.28
C GLU A 76 11.27 -24.36 2.39
N PHE A 77 10.42 -24.71 1.42
CA PHE A 77 9.68 -23.71 0.65
C PHE A 77 8.67 -22.96 1.51
N ALA A 78 7.84 -23.65 2.28
CA ALA A 78 6.85 -23.03 3.16
C ALA A 78 7.50 -22.09 4.20
N GLU A 79 8.61 -22.51 4.81
CA GLU A 79 9.40 -21.71 5.74
C GLU A 79 9.93 -20.42 5.07
N SER A 80 10.44 -20.54 3.83
CA SER A 80 10.87 -19.37 3.05
C SER A 80 9.71 -18.42 2.78
N VAL A 81 8.55 -18.90 2.33
CA VAL A 81 7.38 -18.04 2.09
C VAL A 81 6.93 -17.34 3.37
N ALA A 82 6.84 -18.08 4.48
CA ALA A 82 6.45 -17.52 5.77
C ALA A 82 7.43 -16.43 6.24
N GLU A 83 8.73 -16.64 6.04
CA GLU A 83 9.74 -15.65 6.40
C GLU A 83 9.61 -14.37 5.55
N HIS A 84 9.42 -14.51 4.23
CA HIS A 84 9.22 -13.36 3.34
C HIS A 84 7.94 -12.60 3.68
N ALA A 85 6.83 -13.31 3.91
CA ALA A 85 5.56 -12.71 4.29
C ALA A 85 5.68 -11.90 5.61
N ARG A 86 6.38 -12.46 6.61
CA ARG A 86 6.64 -11.76 7.87
C ARG A 86 7.44 -10.48 7.64
N ARG A 87 8.55 -10.55 6.92
CA ARG A 87 9.38 -9.36 6.61
C ARG A 87 8.57 -8.31 5.85
N GLN A 88 7.84 -8.71 4.81
CA GLN A 88 7.03 -7.80 4.02
C GLN A 88 5.96 -7.10 4.86
N PHE A 89 5.31 -7.83 5.78
CA PHE A 89 4.34 -7.25 6.71
C PHE A 89 5.00 -6.24 7.66
N ASP A 90 6.12 -6.59 8.28
CA ASP A 90 6.86 -5.71 9.19
C ASP A 90 7.37 -4.43 8.46
N ASP A 91 7.87 -4.58 7.24
CA ASP A 91 8.32 -3.47 6.39
C ASP A 91 7.14 -2.56 5.98
N SER A 92 5.97 -3.15 5.69
CA SER A 92 4.76 -2.37 5.38
C SER A 92 4.26 -1.58 6.60
N ARG A 93 4.33 -2.15 7.81
CA ARG A 93 4.02 -1.46 9.07
C ARG A 93 4.96 -0.28 9.29
N SER A 94 6.24 -0.47 9.02
CA SER A 94 7.27 0.58 9.11
C SER A 94 7.02 1.69 8.09
N THR A 95 6.62 1.33 6.88
CA THR A 95 6.24 2.27 5.81
C THR A 95 5.02 3.10 6.22
N LEU A 96 3.95 2.48 6.71
CA LEU A 96 2.75 3.21 7.19
C LEU A 96 3.08 4.17 8.34
N ALA A 97 3.98 3.79 9.25
CA ALA A 97 4.45 4.68 10.31
C ALA A 97 5.20 5.90 9.75
N ALA A 98 6.07 5.69 8.74
CA ALA A 98 6.78 6.78 8.08
C ALA A 98 5.81 7.76 7.37
N VAL A 99 4.79 7.23 6.68
CA VAL A 99 3.71 8.06 6.10
C VAL A 99 3.01 8.87 7.19
N LYS A 100 2.60 8.23 8.30
CA LYS A 100 1.92 8.91 9.41
C LYS A 100 2.73 10.07 9.95
N ASP A 101 4.04 9.86 10.14
CA ASP A 101 4.94 10.88 10.65
C ASP A 101 5.17 12.01 9.65
N GLY A 102 5.35 11.69 8.37
CA GLY A 102 5.45 12.66 7.27
C GLY A 102 4.20 13.53 7.18
N LEU A 103 3.03 12.90 7.13
CA LEU A 103 1.72 13.56 7.03
C LEU A 103 1.45 14.43 8.26
N ARG A 104 1.71 13.93 9.47
CA ARG A 104 1.58 14.69 10.71
C ARG A 104 2.47 15.94 10.71
N ARG A 105 3.71 15.80 10.25
CA ARG A 105 4.66 16.92 10.16
C ARG A 105 4.13 17.95 9.17
N TYR A 106 3.82 17.53 7.95
CA TYR A 106 3.29 18.39 6.89
C TYR A 106 2.01 19.11 7.33
N ALA A 107 1.07 18.38 7.93
CA ALA A 107 -0.18 18.93 8.42
C ALA A 107 0.03 20.07 9.42
N ARG A 108 0.99 19.91 10.34
CA ARG A 108 1.32 20.91 11.38
C ARG A 108 2.06 22.12 10.85
N THR A 109 2.96 21.95 9.88
CA THR A 109 3.92 23.00 9.50
C THR A 109 3.63 23.68 8.17
N VAL A 110 2.69 23.15 7.39
CA VAL A 110 2.35 23.64 6.06
C VAL A 110 0.83 23.69 5.86
N LEU A 111 0.16 22.55 5.94
CA LEU A 111 -1.26 22.46 5.58
C LEU A 111 -2.14 23.36 6.47
N THR A 112 -1.86 23.40 7.78
CA THR A 112 -2.59 24.26 8.72
C THR A 112 -2.53 25.72 8.29
N ASP A 113 -1.35 26.22 7.92
CA ASP A 113 -1.17 27.61 7.50
C ASP A 113 -1.88 27.85 6.16
N GLN A 114 -1.63 26.99 5.17
CA GLN A 114 -2.26 27.06 3.85
C GLN A 114 -3.79 27.10 3.90
N VAL A 115 -4.41 26.24 4.71
CA VAL A 115 -5.87 26.19 4.86
C VAL A 115 -6.35 27.43 5.62
N ASN A 116 -5.72 27.77 6.74
CA ASN A 116 -6.16 28.88 7.60
C ASN A 116 -5.98 30.27 6.97
N GLU A 117 -5.07 30.41 6.02
CA GLU A 117 -4.92 31.63 5.20
C GLU A 117 -6.03 31.75 4.14
N SER A 118 -6.67 30.63 3.79
CA SER A 118 -7.68 30.55 2.73
C SER A 118 -9.12 30.52 3.25
N THR A 119 -9.34 30.46 4.57
CA THR A 119 -10.67 30.50 5.19
C THR A 119 -10.67 31.24 6.53
N GLU A 120 -11.73 31.99 6.78
CA GLU A 120 -11.99 32.60 8.09
C GLU A 120 -12.79 31.69 9.01
N LEU A 121 -13.63 30.81 8.45
CA LEU A 121 -14.50 29.89 9.19
C LEU A 121 -13.88 28.49 9.26
N GLY A 122 -14.00 27.83 10.41
CA GLY A 122 -13.56 26.44 10.57
C GLY A 122 -12.05 26.29 10.47
N ARG A 123 -11.29 27.30 10.89
CA ARG A 123 -9.82 27.25 10.91
C ARG A 123 -9.34 26.02 11.69
N ILE A 124 -8.32 25.35 11.17
CA ILE A 124 -7.64 24.25 11.83
C ILE A 124 -6.98 24.79 13.10
N GLN A 125 -7.38 24.26 14.24
CA GLN A 125 -6.84 24.62 15.56
C GLN A 125 -5.83 23.60 16.07
N LYS A 126 -5.96 22.33 15.66
CA LYS A 126 -5.13 21.26 16.20
C LYS A 126 -4.96 20.11 15.22
N VAL A 127 -3.76 19.54 15.22
CA VAL A 127 -3.40 18.32 14.50
C VAL A 127 -3.10 17.19 15.50
N VAL A 128 -3.90 16.12 15.46
CA VAL A 128 -3.87 15.02 16.43
C VAL A 128 -3.63 13.66 15.75
N THR A 129 -2.92 12.75 16.42
CA THR A 129 -2.58 11.41 15.91
C THR A 129 -2.61 10.36 17.02
N ARG A 130 -3.76 10.18 17.67
CA ARG A 130 -3.90 9.36 18.90
C ARG A 130 -4.55 7.98 18.71
N PHE A 131 -4.98 7.68 17.49
CA PHE A 131 -5.69 6.44 17.18
C PHE A 131 -4.73 5.24 17.10
N VAL A 132 -5.29 4.05 17.32
CA VAL A 132 -4.58 2.76 17.41
C VAL A 132 -5.33 1.66 16.65
N GLY A 133 -4.64 0.56 16.33
CA GLY A 133 -5.23 -0.58 15.63
C GLY A 133 -5.67 -0.23 14.22
N GLN A 134 -6.85 -0.68 13.79
CA GLN A 134 -7.36 -0.39 12.44
C GLN A 134 -7.62 1.11 12.19
N TRP A 135 -7.72 1.92 13.25
CA TRP A 135 -7.91 3.38 13.18
C TRP A 135 -6.59 4.15 13.23
N GLU A 136 -5.46 3.46 13.39
CA GLU A 136 -4.16 4.09 13.62
C GLU A 136 -3.70 5.02 12.48
N TRP A 137 -4.14 4.77 11.26
CA TRP A 137 -3.55 5.31 10.04
C TRP A 137 -4.26 6.58 9.57
N CYS A 138 -4.31 7.57 10.46
CA CYS A 138 -4.88 8.86 10.17
C CYS A 138 -4.20 10.02 10.91
N VAL A 139 -4.46 11.22 10.40
CA VAL A 139 -4.13 12.51 11.02
C VAL A 139 -5.42 13.33 11.13
N GLU A 140 -5.78 13.70 12.36
CA GLU A 140 -6.99 14.44 12.67
C GLU A 140 -6.73 15.95 12.62
N LEU A 141 -7.55 16.69 11.88
CA LEU A 141 -7.58 18.14 11.79
C LEU A 141 -8.82 18.65 12.53
N GLN A 142 -8.62 19.07 13.78
CA GLN A 142 -9.69 19.66 14.58
C GLN A 142 -9.90 21.12 14.19
N ARG A 143 -11.16 21.49 13.95
CA ARG A 143 -11.54 22.79 13.40
C ARG A 143 -12.28 23.65 14.42
N ALA A 144 -12.17 24.97 14.26
CA ALA A 144 -12.88 25.98 15.03
C ALA A 144 -14.38 25.99 14.72
N ASP A 145 -15.13 26.88 15.40
CA ASP A 145 -16.51 27.25 15.03
C ASP A 145 -17.52 26.11 15.03
N ALA A 146 -17.27 25.09 15.86
CA ALA A 146 -18.04 23.83 15.91
C ALA A 146 -18.12 23.12 14.55
N GLN A 147 -17.15 23.37 13.66
CA GLN A 147 -17.05 22.72 12.37
C GLN A 147 -16.60 21.27 12.54
N PRO A 148 -17.14 20.32 11.74
CA PRO A 148 -16.79 18.91 11.89
C PRO A 148 -15.30 18.64 11.68
N THR A 149 -14.75 17.66 12.38
CA THR A 149 -13.36 17.25 12.24
C THR A 149 -13.10 16.68 10.85
N ILE A 150 -11.93 16.95 10.28
CA ILE A 150 -11.46 16.32 9.05
C ILE A 150 -10.37 15.32 9.40
N PHE A 151 -10.37 14.14 8.81
CA PHE A 151 -9.27 13.19 8.92
C PHE A 151 -8.58 13.04 7.58
N LEU A 152 -7.26 13.05 7.62
CA LEU A 152 -6.41 12.59 6.52
C LEU A 152 -6.12 11.11 6.79
N GLU A 153 -6.63 10.23 5.95
CA GLU A 153 -6.62 8.78 6.15
C GLU A 153 -5.83 8.07 5.05
N PHE A 154 -5.26 6.91 5.38
CA PHE A 154 -4.53 6.10 4.42
C PHE A 154 -4.47 4.63 4.83
N GLY A 155 -4.10 3.77 3.88
CA GLY A 155 -3.89 2.34 4.12
C GLY A 155 -5.12 1.68 4.74
N PRO A 156 -4.96 0.83 5.77
CA PRO A 156 -6.08 0.09 6.35
C PRO A 156 -7.21 0.96 6.90
N THR A 157 -6.93 2.17 7.43
CA THR A 157 -7.98 3.04 7.97
C THR A 157 -8.90 3.55 6.86
N ALA A 158 -8.32 4.03 5.75
CA ALA A 158 -9.09 4.50 4.59
C ALA A 158 -9.97 3.38 3.99
N ALA A 159 -9.47 2.14 3.92
CA ALA A 159 -10.25 1.01 3.43
C ALA A 159 -11.46 0.69 4.33
N VAL A 160 -11.29 0.76 5.66
CA VAL A 160 -12.37 0.55 6.60
C VAL A 160 -13.40 1.67 6.53
N GLU A 161 -12.99 2.94 6.46
CA GLU A 161 -13.93 4.06 6.39
C GLU A 161 -14.67 4.11 5.05
N ASN A 162 -14.00 3.80 3.94
CA ASN A 162 -14.66 3.64 2.64
C ASN A 162 -15.74 2.54 2.69
N GLY A 163 -15.50 1.45 3.40
CA GLY A 163 -16.51 0.39 3.58
C GLY A 163 -17.70 0.76 4.50
N ARG A 164 -17.63 1.89 5.20
CA ARG A 164 -18.64 2.32 6.21
C ARG A 164 -19.44 3.56 5.81
N VAL A 165 -18.93 4.37 4.89
CA VAL A 165 -19.64 5.56 4.40
C VAL A 165 -20.87 5.17 3.58
N ALA A 166 -21.86 6.07 3.51
CA ALA A 166 -23.10 5.82 2.78
C ALA A 166 -22.91 5.69 1.26
N ASP A 167 -21.95 6.43 0.70
CA ASP A 167 -21.59 6.41 -0.72
C ASP A 167 -20.08 6.11 -0.87
N PRO A 168 -19.70 4.82 -0.91
CA PRO A 168 -18.31 4.40 -0.99
C PRO A 168 -17.71 4.71 -2.37
N LEU A 169 -16.43 5.05 -2.39
CA LEU A 169 -15.67 5.19 -3.63
C LEU A 169 -15.57 3.84 -4.34
N ASP A 170 -15.83 3.85 -5.66
CA ASP A 170 -15.63 2.71 -6.54
C ASP A 170 -14.16 2.61 -6.95
N ALA A 171 -13.59 1.41 -6.87
CA ALA A 171 -12.20 1.09 -7.20
C ALA A 171 -11.13 2.11 -6.66
N PRO A 172 -11.09 2.40 -5.35
CA PRO A 172 -10.18 3.41 -4.78
C PRO A 172 -8.70 3.02 -4.89
N ASP A 173 -7.84 4.02 -5.10
CA ASP A 173 -6.38 3.85 -5.11
C ASP A 173 -5.80 4.03 -3.69
N TYR A 174 -5.63 2.93 -2.95
CA TYR A 174 -5.09 2.94 -1.60
C TYR A 174 -3.60 3.29 -1.50
N SER A 175 -2.94 3.61 -2.62
CA SER A 175 -1.62 4.25 -2.61
C SER A 175 -1.69 5.76 -2.38
N ARG A 176 -2.87 6.32 -2.12
CA ARG A 176 -3.12 7.75 -1.92
C ARG A 176 -3.67 8.10 -0.54
N ILE A 177 -3.65 9.40 -0.25
CA ILE A 177 -4.29 9.99 0.93
C ILE A 177 -5.77 10.22 0.62
N PHE A 178 -6.61 9.87 1.58
CA PHE A 178 -8.05 10.11 1.59
C PHE A 178 -8.38 11.21 2.60
N LEU A 179 -9.42 11.98 2.36
CA LEU A 179 -10.00 12.87 3.35
C LEU A 179 -11.37 12.36 3.74
N THR A 180 -11.66 12.36 5.04
CA THR A 180 -12.99 12.11 5.55
C THR A 180 -13.48 13.27 6.39
N LEU A 181 -14.78 13.55 6.31
CA LEU A 181 -15.45 14.54 7.15
C LEU A 181 -16.28 13.83 8.21
N GLN A 182 -16.05 14.15 9.48
CA GLN A 182 -16.85 13.61 10.58
C GLN A 182 -18.33 14.00 10.43
N ASP A 183 -19.24 13.06 10.65
CA ASP A 183 -20.67 13.39 10.81
C ASP A 183 -20.88 14.00 12.20
N ALA A 184 -21.33 15.27 12.27
CA ALA A 184 -21.59 15.94 13.53
C ALA A 184 -22.78 15.36 14.33
N ARG A 185 -23.64 14.55 13.69
CA ARG A 185 -24.88 14.00 14.25
C ARG A 185 -24.82 12.49 14.51
N ARG A 186 -23.82 11.79 13.96
CA ARG A 186 -23.67 10.34 14.07
C ARG A 186 -22.23 9.98 14.42
N ASP A 187 -22.04 8.83 15.07
CA ASP A 187 -20.71 8.28 15.29
C ASP A 187 -20.20 7.64 13.98
N GLY A 188 -19.64 8.46 13.08
CA GLY A 188 -19.19 8.04 11.75
C GLY A 188 -18.71 9.18 10.86
N ILE A 189 -18.54 8.86 9.57
CA ILE A 189 -18.07 9.77 8.52
C ILE A 189 -19.24 10.13 7.60
N ALA A 190 -19.38 11.42 7.28
CA ALA A 190 -20.40 11.95 6.37
C ALA A 190 -19.98 11.87 4.90
N LEU A 191 -18.69 12.07 4.62
CA LEU A 191 -18.12 12.13 3.27
C LEU A 191 -16.69 11.58 3.28
N ILE A 192 -16.33 10.87 2.22
CA ILE A 192 -14.95 10.48 1.91
C ILE A 192 -14.60 10.96 0.50
N ILE A 193 -13.37 11.44 0.32
CA ILE A 193 -12.81 11.75 -1.00
C ILE A 193 -11.39 11.18 -1.12
N GLU A 194 -11.03 10.74 -2.32
CA GLU A 194 -9.66 10.39 -2.69
C GLU A 194 -8.92 11.65 -3.17
N THR A 195 -7.65 11.81 -2.79
CA THR A 195 -6.78 12.87 -3.31
C THR A 195 -5.78 12.34 -4.32
N GLU A 196 -5.13 13.23 -5.09
CA GLU A 196 -4.02 12.86 -5.96
C GLU A 196 -2.67 12.70 -5.23
N VAL A 197 -2.63 12.90 -3.91
CA VAL A 197 -1.38 12.84 -3.13
C VAL A 197 -1.11 11.41 -2.70
N SER A 198 0.01 10.86 -3.16
CA SER A 198 0.44 9.50 -2.86
C SER A 198 1.12 9.36 -1.50
N LEU A 199 1.14 8.12 -0.96
CA LEU A 199 1.91 7.78 0.23
C LEU A 199 3.41 8.03 0.02
N GLY A 200 3.92 7.79 -1.19
CA GLY A 200 5.32 8.01 -1.55
C GLY A 200 5.72 9.49 -1.45
N GLU A 201 4.90 10.39 -1.99
CA GLU A 201 5.14 11.84 -1.92
C GLU A 201 5.14 12.36 -0.48
N ILE A 202 4.31 11.80 0.40
CA ILE A 202 4.32 12.13 1.84
C ILE A 202 5.63 11.72 2.52
N ILE A 203 6.18 10.56 2.15
CA ILE A 203 7.45 10.06 2.68
C ILE A 203 8.62 10.94 2.18
N GLU A 204 8.63 11.27 0.89
CA GLU A 204 9.64 12.14 0.28
C GLU A 204 9.56 13.58 0.80
N GLY A 205 8.36 14.01 1.18
CA GLY A 205 8.06 15.34 1.70
C GLY A 205 7.51 16.25 0.61
N LEU A 206 6.28 16.70 0.82
CA LEU A 206 5.63 17.67 -0.07
C LEU A 206 6.26 19.05 0.06
N SER A 207 6.31 19.77 -1.07
CA SER A 207 6.69 21.18 -1.10
C SER A 207 5.70 22.03 -0.30
N ARG A 208 6.18 23.16 0.24
CA ARG A 208 5.32 24.18 0.86
C ARG A 208 4.35 24.84 -0.13
N ASP A 209 4.66 24.78 -1.41
CA ASP A 209 3.82 25.32 -2.48
C ASP A 209 2.87 24.26 -3.06
N ASP A 210 2.93 23.02 -2.57
CA ASP A 210 1.95 21.99 -2.95
C ASP A 210 0.62 22.28 -2.26
N VAL A 211 -0.43 22.49 -3.05
CA VAL A 211 -1.74 22.92 -2.58
C VAL A 211 -2.80 21.83 -2.71
N ARG A 212 -2.47 20.63 -3.20
CA ARG A 212 -3.47 19.59 -3.49
C ARG A 212 -4.26 19.18 -2.25
N LEU A 213 -3.59 18.98 -1.12
CA LEU A 213 -4.27 18.68 0.15
C LEU A 213 -5.06 19.88 0.68
N ARG A 214 -4.57 21.11 0.51
CA ARG A 214 -5.29 22.33 0.90
C ARG A 214 -6.60 22.42 0.12
N ASP A 215 -6.52 22.28 -1.20
CA ASP A 215 -7.66 22.43 -2.09
C ASP A 215 -8.71 21.33 -1.82
N ALA A 216 -8.27 20.09 -1.56
CA ALA A 216 -9.15 19.01 -1.14
C ALA A 216 -9.85 19.30 0.20
N VAL A 217 -9.11 19.79 1.20
CA VAL A 217 -9.70 20.20 2.50
C VAL A 217 -10.76 21.27 2.29
N LEU A 218 -10.46 22.32 1.52
CA LEU A 218 -11.38 23.43 1.30
C LEU A 218 -12.63 22.98 0.54
N ALA A 219 -12.47 22.19 -0.53
CA ALA A 219 -13.58 21.67 -1.33
C ALA A 219 -14.56 20.86 -0.46
N MET A 220 -14.04 19.97 0.38
CA MET A 220 -14.85 19.11 1.25
C MET A 220 -15.67 19.89 2.30
N THR A 221 -15.31 21.15 2.54
CA THR A 221 -15.96 22.02 3.53
C THR A 221 -16.87 23.07 2.92
N ALA A 222 -16.79 23.27 1.60
CA ALA A 222 -17.67 24.19 0.87
C ALA A 222 -19.05 23.57 0.59
N GLU A 223 -19.17 22.24 0.67
CA GLU A 223 -20.39 21.49 0.38
C GLU A 223 -21.29 21.25 1.60
N VAL A 224 -20.94 21.79 2.77
CA VAL A 224 -21.62 21.55 4.06
C VAL A 224 -22.21 22.83 4.66
#